data_AF-A0A4R2QYN0-F1
#
_entry.id   AF-A0A4R2QYN0-F1
#
_cell.length_a   1.000
_cell.length_b   1.000
_cell.length_c   1.000
_cell.angle_alpha   90.00
_cell.angle_beta   90.00
_cell.angle_gamma   90.00
#
_symmetry.space_group_name_H-M   'P 1'
#
loop_
_entity.id
_entity.type
_entity.pdbx_description
1 polymer ?
#
loop_
_entity_poly.entity_id
_entity_poly.type
_entity_poly.pdbx_seq_one_letter_code
_entity_poly.pdbx_strand_id
1 'polypeptide(L)'
;MCDVPDDVPPEKYHENAGLNPIRHWEDTAEVRMELCHIVRGSTPADRVQFLEQLVDGKKKPMTKQDLDYAVFFNKVAEAFGFVDIIDISTEGCSIVRGAQEPLRKVFSDDYQFGD
;
A
#
# COMPACT_ATOMS: atom_id res chain seq x y z
N MET A 1 -35.56 21.08 12.32
CA MET A 1 -35.19 19.74 11.83
C MET A 1 -34.32 20.00 10.62
N CYS A 2 -33.03 19.68 10.70
CA CYS A 2 -32.12 19.80 9.57
C CYS A 2 -31.95 18.39 9.02
N ASP A 3 -32.51 18.16 7.83
CA ASP A 3 -32.33 16.93 7.06
C ASP A 3 -30.84 16.73 6.74
N VAL A 4 -30.32 15.59 7.16
CA VAL A 4 -29.04 15.06 6.72
C VAL A 4 -29.33 14.33 5.40
N PRO A 5 -28.73 14.71 4.26
CA PRO A 5 -28.78 13.86 3.09
C PRO A 5 -27.94 12.60 3.36
N ASP A 6 -28.65 11.52 3.63
CA ASP A 6 -28.22 10.15 3.38
C ASP A 6 -27.91 10.01 1.87
N ASP A 7 -27.00 9.09 1.53
CA ASP A 7 -26.58 8.79 0.16
C ASP A 7 -25.48 9.71 -0.45
N VAL A 8 -24.25 9.54 0.05
CA VAL A 8 -23.06 9.69 -0.81
C VAL A 8 -22.75 8.29 -1.37
N PRO A 9 -22.98 8.01 -2.66
CA PRO A 9 -22.63 6.72 -3.25
C PRO A 9 -21.11 6.49 -3.16
N PRO A 10 -20.66 5.24 -2.96
CA PRO A 10 -19.24 4.91 -2.76
C PRO A 10 -18.35 5.12 -4.00
N GLU A 11 -18.87 5.69 -5.09
CA GLU A 11 -18.20 5.77 -6.39
C GLU A 11 -17.37 7.05 -6.62
N LYS A 12 -17.09 7.86 -5.57
CA LYS A 12 -16.24 9.07 -5.69
C LYS A 12 -14.82 8.90 -5.13
N TYR A 13 -14.20 7.75 -5.39
CA TYR A 13 -12.76 7.55 -5.19
C TYR A 13 -11.98 7.33 -6.51
N HIS A 14 -12.54 7.75 -7.66
CA HIS A 14 -11.92 7.59 -8.99
C HIS A 14 -11.70 8.92 -9.72
N GLU A 15 -11.20 9.96 -9.05
CA GLU A 15 -10.85 11.22 -9.72
C GLU A 15 -9.34 11.49 -9.67
N ASN A 16 -8.58 10.56 -10.28
CA ASN A 16 -7.36 10.86 -11.02
C ASN A 16 -7.34 10.03 -12.31
N ALA A 17 -8.21 10.36 -13.26
CA ALA A 17 -8.25 9.70 -14.58
C ALA A 17 -6.94 9.87 -15.39
N GLY A 18 -6.04 10.77 -14.99
CA GLY A 18 -4.69 10.92 -15.54
C GLY A 18 -3.68 9.87 -15.05
N LEU A 19 -4.02 9.11 -14.01
CA LEU A 19 -3.26 8.00 -13.45
C LEU A 19 -4.16 6.77 -13.51
N ASN A 20 -4.48 6.27 -14.71
CA ASN A 20 -4.90 4.86 -14.79
C ASN A 20 -3.78 4.06 -14.08
N PRO A 21 -4.06 3.24 -13.06
CA PRO A 21 -3.05 2.37 -12.48
C PRO A 21 -2.77 1.26 -13.51
N ILE A 22 -2.03 1.60 -14.56
CA ILE A 22 -1.72 0.70 -15.69
C ILE A 22 -0.63 -0.29 -15.25
N ARG A 23 0.19 0.09 -14.26
CA ARG A 23 1.32 -0.72 -13.79
C ARG A 23 0.90 -1.60 -12.61
N HIS A 24 0.92 -2.90 -12.86
CA HIS A 24 0.88 -3.90 -11.80
C HIS A 24 2.24 -3.96 -11.08
N TRP A 25 2.26 -4.59 -9.90
CA TRP A 25 3.48 -4.91 -9.17
C TRP A 25 4.30 -5.97 -9.92
N GLU A 26 5.07 -5.53 -10.90
CA GLU A 26 6.06 -6.36 -11.58
C GLU A 26 7.33 -6.45 -10.75
N ASP A 27 7.97 -7.62 -10.74
CA ASP A 27 9.24 -7.79 -10.04
C ASP A 27 10.45 -7.30 -10.88
N THR A 28 10.42 -6.01 -11.24
CA THR A 28 11.51 -5.35 -11.96
C THR A 28 12.40 -4.55 -10.99
N ALA A 29 13.61 -4.21 -11.44
CA ALA A 29 14.52 -3.37 -10.65
C ALA A 29 13.93 -1.98 -10.36
N GLU A 30 13.20 -1.40 -11.32
CA GLU A 30 12.52 -0.09 -11.19
C GLU A 30 11.49 -0.11 -10.05
N VAL A 31 10.58 -1.11 -10.06
CA VAL A 31 9.55 -1.26 -9.03
C VAL A 31 10.17 -1.49 -7.64
N ARG A 32 11.24 -2.29 -7.55
CA ARG A 32 11.94 -2.50 -6.27
C ARG A 32 12.64 -1.24 -5.77
N MET A 33 13.20 -0.41 -6.65
CA MET A 33 13.81 0.87 -6.27
C MET A 33 12.76 1.85 -5.73
N GLU A 34 11.62 1.97 -6.40
CA GLU A 34 10.52 2.85 -5.98
C GLU A 34 9.93 2.38 -4.64
N LEU A 35 9.68 1.07 -4.48
CA LEU A 35 9.27 0.49 -3.20
C LEU A 35 10.32 0.71 -2.11
N CYS A 36 11.60 0.57 -2.42
CA CYS A 36 12.67 0.86 -1.47
C CYS A 36 12.65 2.34 -1.05
N HIS A 37 12.39 3.26 -1.97
CA HIS A 37 12.25 4.68 -1.64
C HIS A 37 11.04 4.94 -0.75
N ILE A 38 9.90 4.30 -1.04
CA ILE A 38 8.69 4.37 -0.22
C ILE A 38 8.95 3.83 1.19
N VAL A 39 9.59 2.67 1.30
CA VAL A 39 9.78 1.95 2.57
C VAL A 39 10.92 2.56 3.40
N ARG A 40 12.09 2.82 2.79
CA ARG A 40 13.32 3.23 3.48
C ARG A 40 13.61 4.74 3.40
N GLY A 41 13.01 5.46 2.44
CA GLY A 41 13.37 6.85 2.16
C GLY A 41 12.76 7.88 3.11
N SER A 42 11.54 7.67 3.61
CA SER A 42 10.87 8.66 4.48
C SER A 42 9.74 8.10 5.36
N THR A 43 9.48 6.78 5.31
CA THR A 43 8.39 6.19 6.06
C THR A 43 8.79 5.97 7.52
N PRO A 44 8.00 6.47 8.50
CA PRO A 44 8.23 6.22 9.91
C PRO A 44 8.34 4.72 10.23
N ALA A 45 9.23 4.37 11.17
CA ALA A 45 9.58 2.97 11.47
C ALA A 45 8.38 2.10 11.90
N ASP A 46 7.39 2.69 12.57
CA ASP A 46 6.12 2.06 12.95
C ASP A 46 5.29 1.61 11.73
N ARG A 47 5.30 2.39 10.65
CA ARG A 47 4.60 2.05 9.41
C ARG A 47 5.36 1.00 8.59
N VAL A 48 6.70 1.04 8.64
CA VAL A 48 7.54 -0.02 8.05
C VAL A 48 7.28 -1.36 8.75
N GLN A 49 7.26 -1.37 10.08
CA GLN A 49 6.93 -2.58 10.86
C GLN A 49 5.53 -3.12 10.56
N PHE A 50 4.55 -2.24 10.34
CA PHE A 50 3.23 -2.65 9.90
C PHE A 50 3.27 -3.39 8.54
N LEU A 51 3.99 -2.83 7.56
CA LEU A 51 4.12 -3.44 6.24
C LEU A 51 4.86 -4.78 6.29
N GLU A 52 5.93 -4.89 7.09
CA GLU A 52 6.65 -6.15 7.34
C GLU A 52 5.75 -7.23 7.96
N GLN A 53 4.94 -6.85 8.95
CA GLN A 53 4.01 -7.78 9.61
C GLN A 53 2.95 -8.32 8.65
N LEU A 54 2.45 -7.48 7.73
CA LEU A 54 1.52 -7.89 6.69
C LEU A 54 2.17 -8.83 5.66
N VAL A 55 3.41 -8.56 5.27
CA VAL A 55 4.18 -9.40 4.33
C VAL A 55 4.45 -10.80 4.89
N ASP A 56 4.72 -10.88 6.20
CA ASP A 56 4.90 -12.12 6.95
C ASP A 56 3.59 -12.90 7.14
N GLY A 57 2.45 -12.32 6.77
CA GLY A 57 1.13 -12.92 6.95
C GLY A 57 0.70 -13.02 8.43
N LYS A 58 1.31 -12.22 9.32
CA LYS A 58 0.93 -12.18 10.73
C LYS A 58 -0.40 -11.44 10.85
N LYS A 59 -1.51 -12.20 10.82
CA LYS A 59 -2.86 -11.65 11.03
C LYS A 59 -2.96 -11.05 12.43
N LYS A 60 -3.12 -9.73 12.51
CA LYS A 60 -3.48 -9.01 13.74
C LYS A 60 -4.89 -8.44 13.60
N PRO A 61 -5.63 -8.27 14.72
CA PRO A 61 -6.89 -7.53 14.71
C PRO A 61 -6.63 -6.12 14.18
N MET A 62 -7.40 -5.70 13.17
CA MET A 62 -7.23 -4.41 12.53
C MET A 62 -7.60 -3.28 13.50
N THR A 63 -6.62 -2.48 13.88
CA THR A 63 -6.86 -1.24 14.63
C THR A 63 -7.15 -0.09 13.67
N LYS A 64 -7.69 1.02 14.21
CA LYS A 64 -7.86 2.26 13.42
C LYS A 64 -6.52 2.75 12.84
N GLN A 65 -5.45 2.58 13.60
CA GLN A 65 -4.10 2.98 13.20
C GLN A 65 -3.59 2.13 12.03
N ASP A 66 -3.86 0.81 12.03
CA ASP A 66 -3.51 -0.08 10.92
C ASP A 66 -4.25 0.30 9.63
N LEU A 67 -5.52 0.72 9.75
CA LEU A 67 -6.29 1.24 8.62
C LEU A 67 -5.68 2.53 8.07
N ASP A 68 -5.30 3.47 8.94
CA ASP A 68 -4.66 4.72 8.54
C ASP A 68 -3.32 4.44 7.81
N TYR A 69 -2.57 3.43 8.24
CA TYR A 69 -1.34 3.00 7.57
C TYR A 69 -1.60 2.34 6.23
N ALA A 70 -2.62 1.48 6.13
CA ALA A 70 -3.01 0.87 4.88
C ALA A 70 -3.41 1.92 3.83
N VAL A 71 -4.24 2.89 4.22
CA VAL A 71 -4.64 4.02 3.36
C VAL A 71 -3.43 4.86 2.95
N PHE A 72 -2.48 5.09 3.86
CA PHE A 72 -1.25 5.82 3.53
C PHE A 72 -0.47 5.11 2.41
N PHE A 73 -0.23 3.81 2.52
CA PHE A 73 0.54 3.08 1.52
C PHE A 73 -0.16 3.01 0.16
N ASN A 74 -1.48 2.85 0.12
CA ASN A 74 -2.23 2.87 -1.15
C ASN A 74 -2.17 4.25 -1.82
N LYS A 75 -2.29 5.35 -1.06
CA LYS A 75 -2.12 6.70 -1.61
C LYS A 75 -0.71 6.95 -2.14
N VAL A 76 0.31 6.40 -1.48
CA VAL A 76 1.67 6.47 -1.98
C VAL A 76 1.78 5.67 -3.28
N ALA A 77 1.26 4.44 -3.34
CA ALA A 77 1.26 3.65 -4.57
C ALA A 77 0.58 4.37 -5.74
N GLU A 78 -0.58 4.97 -5.50
CA GLU A 78 -1.31 5.80 -6.47
C GLU A 78 -0.46 6.97 -6.98
N ALA A 79 0.23 7.68 -6.06
CA ALA A 79 1.09 8.81 -6.43
C ALA A 79 2.27 8.40 -7.33
N PHE A 80 2.70 7.14 -7.26
CA PHE A 80 3.72 6.54 -8.14
C PHE A 80 3.11 5.82 -9.37
N GLY A 81 1.78 5.86 -9.54
CA GLY A 81 1.08 5.26 -10.68
C GLY A 81 0.86 3.74 -10.60
N PHE A 82 0.96 3.16 -9.40
CA PHE A 82 0.71 1.74 -9.16
C PHE A 82 -0.74 1.47 -8.74
N VAL A 83 -1.16 0.21 -8.90
CA VAL A 83 -2.30 -0.35 -8.17
C VAL A 83 -2.02 -0.40 -6.66
N ASP A 84 -3.06 -0.52 -5.84
CA ASP A 84 -2.94 -0.61 -4.38
C ASP A 84 -1.92 -1.67 -3.91
N ILE A 85 -1.21 -1.36 -2.81
CA ILE A 85 -0.27 -2.29 -2.15
C ILE A 85 -1.04 -3.21 -1.20
N ILE A 86 -2.05 -2.66 -0.53
CA ILE A 86 -2.79 -3.30 0.55
C ILE A 86 -4.26 -3.39 0.16
N ASP A 87 -4.79 -4.61 0.17
CA ASP A 87 -6.21 -4.87 0.11
C ASP A 87 -6.83 -4.65 1.49
N ILE A 88 -7.82 -3.77 1.57
CA ILE A 88 -8.52 -3.40 2.81
C ILE A 88 -9.92 -4.00 2.73
N SER A 89 -10.20 -4.96 3.60
CA SER A 89 -11.48 -5.65 3.68
C SER A 89 -12.11 -5.49 5.07
N THR A 90 -13.38 -5.90 5.20
CA THR A 90 -14.04 -6.00 6.51
C THR A 90 -13.36 -7.01 7.45
N GLU A 91 -12.60 -7.95 6.91
CA GLU A 91 -11.87 -8.98 7.68
C GLU A 91 -10.44 -8.54 8.06
N GLY A 92 -9.96 -7.42 7.51
CA GLY A 92 -8.65 -6.85 7.80
C GLY A 92 -7.88 -6.40 6.55
N CYS A 93 -6.61 -6.07 6.77
CA CYS A 93 -5.67 -5.67 5.72
C CYS A 93 -4.81 -6.85 5.25
N SER A 94 -4.53 -6.94 3.96
CA SER A 94 -3.60 -7.93 3.39
C SER A 94 -2.80 -7.35 2.23
N ILE A 95 -1.59 -7.85 1.99
CA ILE A 95 -0.79 -7.39 0.84
C ILE A 95 -1.37 -7.96 -0.46
N VAL A 96 -1.61 -7.08 -1.43
CA VAL A 96 -2.02 -7.46 -2.79
C VAL A 96 -1.01 -8.46 -3.36
N ARG A 97 -1.52 -9.56 -3.92
CA ARG A 97 -0.70 -10.73 -4.31
C ARG A 97 0.54 -10.38 -5.13
N GLY A 98 0.44 -9.42 -6.06
CA GLY A 98 1.57 -8.97 -6.87
C GLY A 98 2.65 -8.20 -6.10
N ALA A 99 2.27 -7.46 -5.05
CA ALA A 99 3.21 -6.67 -4.24
C ALA A 99 4.03 -7.52 -3.26
N GLN A 100 3.62 -8.76 -2.99
CA GLN A 100 4.24 -9.61 -1.96
C GLN A 100 5.71 -9.92 -2.25
N GLU A 101 6.04 -10.36 -3.47
CA GLU A 101 7.41 -10.73 -3.83
C GLU A 101 8.36 -9.52 -3.91
N PRO A 102 7.99 -8.40 -4.58
CA PRO A 102 8.79 -7.18 -4.56
C PRO A 102 9.03 -6.64 -3.15
N LEU A 103 8.01 -6.62 -2.28
CA LEU A 103 8.16 -6.18 -0.89
C LEU A 103 9.09 -7.10 -0.09
N ARG A 104 8.96 -8.43 -0.21
CA ARG A 104 9.87 -9.37 0.45
C ARG A 104 11.32 -9.15 0.04
N LYS A 105 11.57 -8.86 -1.24
CA LYS A 105 12.93 -8.54 -1.72
C LYS A 105 13.42 -7.25 -1.09
N VAL A 106 12.62 -6.18 -1.06
CA VAL A 106 13.00 -4.91 -0.40
C VAL A 106 13.28 -5.07 1.10
N PHE A 107 12.59 -5.99 1.77
CA PHE A 107 12.82 -6.31 3.19
C PHE A 107 13.97 -7.30 3.44
N SER A 108 14.49 -7.96 2.41
CA SER A 108 15.62 -8.88 2.55
C SER A 108 16.92 -8.10 2.80
N ASP A 109 17.77 -8.65 3.68
CA ASP A 109 19.11 -8.12 3.94
C ASP A 109 20.01 -8.13 2.69
N ASP A 110 19.71 -8.98 1.71
CA ASP A 110 20.46 -9.09 0.45
C ASP A 110 20.10 -7.98 -0.57
N TYR A 111 19.06 -7.17 -0.30
CA TYR A 111 18.68 -6.08 -1.21
C TYR A 111 19.62 -4.89 -1.06
N GLN A 112 20.66 -4.90 -1.89
CA GLN A 112 21.56 -3.77 -2.06
C GLN A 112 20.94 -2.74 -3.01
N PHE A 113 20.91 -1.49 -2.55
CA PHE A 113 20.46 -0.36 -3.33
C PHE A 113 21.53 -0.01 -4.37
N GLY A 114 21.23 -0.22 -5.65
CA GLY A 114 22.06 0.21 -6.78
C GLY A 114 23.10 -0.81 -7.24
N ASP A 115 23.06 -1.13 -8.53
CA ASP A 115 24.25 -1.04 -9.38
C ASP A 115 24.01 0.14 -10.34
#